data_AF-A0A349H268-F1
#
_entry.id   AF-A0A349H268-F1
#
_cell.length_a   1.000
_cell.length_b   1.000
_cell.length_c   1.000
_cell.angle_alpha   90.00
_cell.angle_beta   90.00
_cell.angle_gamma   90.00
#
_symmetry.space_group_name_H-M   'P 1'
#
loop_
_entity.id
_entity.type
_entity.pdbx_description
1 polymer ?
#
loop_
_entity_poly.entity_id
_entity_poly.type
_entity_poly.pdbx_seq_one_letter_code
_entity_poly.pdbx_strand_id
1 'polypeptide(L)'
;MQAGRSRRQGLAALVALVIMAGNALAVGTGIVDRVSGWYPAGTNLTVTATAGTNDELKGWSGDTNSATFGAATITFLVNAPKTITATFRDIMRTITATAGSNGSISPSGPVAVAQGDNQTFTITPSANYHILDVLVGGSSVGAIGSYTFTNVMSNATIASSFAIDTHVVTFQAGAHGSISGGTAVQTIDHGSNATPPTITATMGYAHSGWNGSYTSVTNTRMLTALYTTNEYTLTFNSAGGSAVSPIAQLYTTAITAPAAPTRTGYTFASWNPAVPATMPASNQTHTALWTTNDYSFIVSSERGTPTPVGTNWYAHGATVNFVMTNSPIIIPNDTKYDATGWVGTGSLISGTGTNGSFTITNNTTMTWQWSTNYWIQLDVLTE
;
A
#
# COMPACT_ATOMS: atom_id res chain seq x y z
N MET A 1 -13.80 -45.03 16.66
CA MET A 1 -15.12 -45.23 17.32
C MET A 1 -16.02 -45.97 16.35
N GLN A 2 -16.49 -47.14 16.77
CA GLN A 2 -17.45 -47.98 16.06
C GLN A 2 -18.81 -47.28 15.95
N ALA A 3 -19.47 -47.38 14.80
CA ALA A 3 -20.94 -47.33 14.75
C ALA A 3 -21.46 -47.96 13.44
N GLY A 4 -22.12 -49.13 13.58
CA GLY A 4 -23.41 -49.35 12.93
C GLY A 4 -23.48 -49.79 11.47
N ARG A 5 -22.67 -50.75 11.02
CA ARG A 5 -23.12 -51.58 9.89
C ARG A 5 -24.25 -52.50 10.36
N SER A 6 -25.50 -52.04 10.30
CA SER A 6 -26.66 -52.93 10.36
C SER A 6 -26.75 -53.69 9.05
N ARG A 7 -25.95 -54.76 8.93
CA ARG A 7 -26.27 -55.87 8.04
C ARG A 7 -27.63 -56.38 8.49
N ARG A 8 -28.71 -56.08 7.75
CA ARG A 8 -29.87 -56.97 7.74
C ARG A 8 -29.45 -58.23 7.00
N GLN A 9 -28.71 -59.10 7.70
CA GLN A 9 -28.79 -60.52 7.42
C GLN A 9 -30.22 -60.93 7.78
N GLY A 10 -31.09 -60.93 6.77
CA GLY A 10 -32.34 -61.68 6.83
C GLY A 10 -31.98 -63.15 6.88
N LEU A 11 -31.79 -63.64 8.10
CA LEU A 11 -31.68 -65.04 8.44
C LEU A 11 -32.86 -65.77 7.78
N ALA A 12 -32.59 -66.54 6.73
CA ALA A 12 -33.57 -67.45 6.16
C ALA A 12 -33.85 -68.52 7.22
N ALA A 13 -34.90 -68.31 8.01
CA ALA A 13 -35.42 -69.31 8.92
C ALA A 13 -35.98 -70.46 8.09
N LEU A 14 -35.14 -71.48 7.90
CA LEU A 14 -35.53 -72.80 7.43
C LEU A 14 -36.32 -73.49 8.56
N VAL A 15 -37.62 -73.68 8.38
CA VAL A 15 -38.38 -74.70 9.11
C VAL A 15 -39.04 -75.62 8.07
N ALA A 16 -38.73 -76.90 8.20
CA ALA A 16 -39.18 -77.97 7.33
C ALA A 16 -40.50 -78.60 7.84
N LEU A 17 -41.40 -78.85 6.87
CA LEU A 17 -42.24 -80.05 6.67
C LEU A 17 -43.42 -80.37 7.63
N VAL A 18 -44.66 -80.40 7.09
CA VAL A 18 -45.55 -81.59 6.91
C VAL A 18 -46.99 -81.17 6.46
N ILE A 19 -47.33 -81.57 5.22
CA ILE A 19 -48.60 -82.09 4.63
C ILE A 19 -49.96 -81.34 4.75
N MET A 20 -50.43 -80.90 3.56
CA MET A 20 -51.79 -80.64 3.01
C MET A 20 -52.74 -79.59 3.63
N ALA A 21 -52.75 -78.38 3.05
CA ALA A 21 -53.91 -77.56 2.64
C ALA A 21 -53.36 -76.19 2.15
N GLY A 22 -54.18 -75.40 1.44
CA GLY A 22 -53.75 -74.19 0.73
C GLY A 22 -52.93 -73.21 1.59
N ASN A 23 -51.65 -73.02 1.27
CA ASN A 23 -50.79 -72.07 1.98
C ASN A 23 -50.64 -70.79 1.15
N ALA A 24 -51.13 -69.68 1.68
CA ALA A 24 -50.71 -68.35 1.26
C ALA A 24 -49.52 -67.93 2.13
N LEU A 25 -48.35 -67.75 1.52
CA LEU A 25 -47.15 -67.31 2.22
C LEU A 25 -46.78 -65.90 1.73
N ALA A 26 -46.53 -65.00 2.68
CA ALA A 26 -45.93 -63.70 2.40
C ALA A 26 -44.41 -63.80 2.60
N VAL A 27 -43.65 -63.33 1.63
CA VAL A 27 -42.19 -63.14 1.77
C VAL A 27 -41.90 -61.65 1.64
N GLY A 28 -41.49 -61.02 2.75
CA GLY A 28 -41.32 -59.56 2.88
C GLY A 28 -42.13 -58.99 4.06
N THR A 29 -42.40 -57.67 4.07
CA THR A 29 -43.16 -57.02 5.16
C THR A 29 -44.66 -56.85 4.89
N GLY A 30 -45.15 -57.28 3.72
CA GLY A 30 -46.57 -57.27 3.37
C GLY A 30 -47.37 -58.42 3.99
N ILE A 31 -48.70 -58.32 3.92
CA ILE A 31 -49.66 -59.26 4.52
C ILE A 31 -50.58 -59.81 3.43
N VAL A 32 -51.04 -61.06 3.59
CA VAL A 32 -52.12 -61.65 2.77
C VAL A 32 -53.36 -61.83 3.65
N ASP A 33 -54.51 -61.32 3.21
CA ASP A 33 -55.77 -61.17 3.98
C ASP A 33 -56.48 -62.50 4.35
N ARG A 34 -55.86 -63.65 4.12
CA ARG A 34 -56.45 -64.98 4.42
C ARG A 34 -55.44 -65.87 5.13
N VAL A 35 -55.88 -66.45 6.24
CA VAL A 35 -55.13 -67.43 7.02
C VAL A 35 -55.39 -68.83 6.46
N SER A 36 -54.42 -69.74 6.60
CA SER A 36 -54.52 -71.14 6.20
C SER A 36 -55.79 -71.81 6.73
N GLY A 37 -56.47 -72.61 5.89
CA GLY A 37 -57.75 -73.21 6.25
C GLY A 37 -58.27 -74.20 5.20
N TRP A 38 -59.34 -74.90 5.56
CA TRP A 38 -60.04 -75.83 4.68
C TRP A 38 -61.08 -75.10 3.83
N TYR A 39 -61.04 -75.33 2.51
CA TYR A 39 -61.97 -74.72 1.57
C TYR A 39 -62.59 -75.80 0.68
N PRO A 40 -63.91 -75.75 0.38
CA PRO A 40 -64.56 -76.74 -0.46
C PRO A 40 -63.95 -76.80 -1.86
N ALA A 41 -63.77 -78.02 -2.38
CA ALA A 41 -63.33 -78.22 -3.76
C ALA A 41 -64.33 -77.57 -4.74
N GLY A 42 -63.84 -76.89 -5.76
CA GLY A 42 -64.63 -76.13 -6.74
C GLY A 42 -64.91 -74.67 -6.35
N THR A 43 -64.45 -74.20 -5.19
CA THR A 43 -64.62 -72.80 -4.76
C THR A 43 -63.62 -71.89 -5.47
N ASN A 44 -64.08 -70.74 -5.96
CA ASN A 44 -63.18 -69.63 -6.35
C ASN A 44 -62.81 -68.84 -5.09
N LEU A 45 -61.53 -68.87 -4.72
CA LEU A 45 -61.00 -68.06 -3.63
C LEU A 45 -60.32 -66.82 -4.17
N THR A 46 -60.62 -65.68 -3.54
CA THR A 46 -59.92 -64.42 -3.76
C THR A 46 -58.99 -64.16 -2.58
N VAL A 47 -57.73 -63.86 -2.90
CA VAL A 47 -56.72 -63.43 -1.92
C VAL A 47 -56.21 -62.05 -2.29
N THR A 48 -55.99 -61.22 -1.26
CA THR A 48 -55.49 -59.85 -1.38
C THR A 48 -54.13 -59.77 -0.70
N ALA A 49 -53.13 -59.25 -1.40
CA ALA A 49 -51.87 -58.84 -0.81
C ALA A 49 -51.90 -57.33 -0.55
N THR A 50 -51.60 -56.96 0.69
CA THR A 50 -51.39 -55.57 1.07
C THR A 50 -49.90 -55.39 1.34
N ALA A 51 -49.24 -54.61 0.48
CA ALA A 51 -47.85 -54.24 0.73
C ALA A 51 -47.75 -53.32 1.94
N GLY A 52 -46.65 -53.43 2.71
CA GLY A 52 -46.33 -52.45 3.74
C GLY A 52 -46.11 -51.06 3.15
N THR A 53 -46.12 -50.01 3.98
CA THR A 53 -46.03 -48.61 3.55
C THR A 53 -44.83 -48.31 2.64
N ASN A 54 -43.72 -49.05 2.77
CA ASN A 54 -42.47 -48.85 2.03
C ASN A 54 -42.18 -49.92 0.98
N ASP A 55 -43.08 -50.90 0.84
CA ASP A 55 -42.97 -52.01 -0.10
C ASP A 55 -43.98 -51.86 -1.23
N GLU A 56 -43.70 -52.48 -2.36
CA GLU A 56 -44.70 -52.74 -3.40
C GLU A 56 -44.80 -54.24 -3.68
N LEU A 57 -46.00 -54.67 -4.09
CA LEU A 57 -46.22 -56.04 -4.53
C LEU A 57 -45.51 -56.24 -5.86
N LYS A 58 -44.42 -57.01 -5.84
CA LYS A 58 -43.69 -57.39 -7.06
C LYS A 58 -44.51 -58.37 -7.90
N GLY A 59 -45.25 -59.25 -7.25
CA GLY A 59 -46.16 -60.17 -7.91
C GLY A 59 -46.46 -61.43 -7.10
N TRP A 60 -47.25 -62.30 -7.71
CA TRP A 60 -47.65 -63.59 -7.17
C TRP A 60 -46.94 -64.74 -7.90
N SER A 61 -46.64 -65.82 -7.20
CA SER A 61 -46.10 -67.05 -7.78
C SER A 61 -46.75 -68.30 -7.16
N GLY A 62 -46.50 -69.47 -7.76
CA GLY A 62 -47.12 -70.75 -7.38
C GLY A 62 -48.33 -71.10 -8.25
N ASP A 63 -49.40 -71.62 -7.66
CA ASP A 63 -50.59 -72.15 -8.34
C ASP A 63 -51.59 -71.05 -8.75
N THR A 64 -51.10 -69.96 -9.35
CA THR A 64 -51.85 -68.71 -9.57
C THR A 64 -52.69 -68.68 -10.86
N ASN A 65 -52.94 -69.82 -11.52
CA ASN A 65 -53.76 -69.97 -12.74
C ASN A 65 -53.61 -68.83 -13.79
N SER A 66 -52.36 -68.47 -14.11
CA SER A 66 -51.97 -67.28 -14.91
C SER A 66 -52.07 -65.95 -14.16
N ALA A 67 -51.04 -65.63 -13.37
CA ALA A 67 -50.95 -64.34 -12.68
C ALA A 67 -50.70 -63.21 -13.67
N THR A 68 -51.60 -62.22 -13.69
CA THR A 68 -51.31 -60.89 -14.22
C THR A 68 -50.32 -60.21 -13.28
N PHE A 69 -49.20 -59.72 -13.82
CA PHE A 69 -48.19 -58.99 -13.05
C PHE A 69 -48.83 -57.76 -12.35
N GLY A 70 -48.66 -57.60 -11.04
CA GLY A 70 -49.01 -56.38 -10.30
C GLY A 70 -50.44 -56.24 -9.74
N ALA A 71 -51.33 -57.22 -9.90
CA ALA A 71 -52.67 -57.15 -9.30
C ALA A 71 -52.62 -57.41 -7.78
N ALA A 72 -53.12 -56.47 -6.96
CA ALA A 72 -53.20 -56.60 -5.50
C ALA A 72 -54.09 -57.78 -5.05
N THR A 73 -55.02 -58.20 -5.91
CA THR A 73 -55.93 -59.32 -5.68
C THR A 73 -55.80 -60.35 -6.79
N ILE A 74 -55.79 -61.63 -6.43
CA ILE A 74 -55.93 -62.73 -7.40
C ILE A 74 -57.06 -63.66 -6.97
N THR A 75 -57.70 -64.29 -7.97
CA THR A 75 -58.73 -65.29 -7.76
C THR A 75 -58.31 -66.61 -8.40
N PHE A 76 -58.43 -67.71 -7.68
CA PHE A 76 -58.07 -69.04 -8.16
C PHE A 76 -59.09 -70.10 -7.73
N LEU A 77 -59.22 -71.15 -8.53
CA LEU A 77 -60.11 -72.27 -8.25
C LEU A 77 -59.41 -73.28 -7.32
N VAL A 78 -60.05 -73.64 -6.21
CA VAL A 78 -59.58 -74.71 -5.32
C VAL A 78 -60.02 -76.06 -5.87
N ASN A 79 -59.24 -76.64 -6.76
CA ASN A 79 -59.49 -77.98 -7.34
C ASN A 79 -58.47 -79.04 -6.89
N ALA A 80 -57.46 -78.62 -6.13
CA ALA A 80 -56.38 -79.43 -5.55
C ALA A 80 -55.72 -78.57 -4.45
N PRO A 81 -54.80 -79.12 -3.63
CA PRO A 81 -53.93 -78.31 -2.78
C PRO A 81 -53.24 -77.20 -3.58
N LYS A 82 -53.17 -75.98 -3.01
CA LYS A 82 -52.60 -74.79 -3.66
C LYS A 82 -51.47 -74.19 -2.84
N THR A 83 -50.40 -73.75 -3.50
CA THR A 83 -49.36 -72.92 -2.89
C THR A 83 -49.33 -71.58 -3.62
N ILE A 84 -49.58 -70.49 -2.89
CA ILE A 84 -49.61 -69.14 -3.44
C ILE A 84 -48.64 -68.28 -2.64
N THR A 85 -47.72 -67.62 -3.33
CA THR A 85 -46.71 -66.77 -2.68
C THR A 85 -46.83 -65.34 -3.17
N ALA A 86 -47.00 -64.40 -2.26
CA ALA A 86 -46.84 -62.97 -2.54
C ALA A 86 -45.39 -62.57 -2.33
N THR A 87 -44.77 -61.95 -3.34
CA THR A 87 -43.42 -61.39 -3.23
C THR A 87 -43.49 -59.87 -3.19
N PHE A 88 -42.90 -59.28 -2.16
CA PHE A 88 -42.77 -57.83 -2.02
C PHE A 88 -41.35 -57.38 -2.31
N ARG A 89 -41.18 -56.11 -2.67
CA ARG A 89 -39.87 -55.45 -2.77
C ARG A 89 -39.96 -54.02 -2.28
N ASP A 90 -38.85 -53.48 -1.81
CA ASP A 90 -38.75 -52.09 -1.38
C ASP A 90 -39.07 -51.14 -2.56
N ILE A 91 -39.84 -50.08 -2.28
CA ILE A 91 -39.99 -48.96 -3.20
C ILE A 91 -38.69 -48.14 -3.15
N MET A 92 -38.05 -47.94 -4.30
CA MET A 92 -36.84 -47.12 -4.41
C MET A 92 -37.18 -45.70 -4.84
N ARG A 93 -36.60 -44.71 -4.14
CA ARG A 93 -36.63 -43.29 -4.49
C ARG A 93 -35.26 -42.84 -4.95
N THR A 94 -35.23 -41.87 -5.83
CA THR A 94 -33.98 -41.31 -6.36
C THR A 94 -33.76 -39.90 -5.83
N ILE A 95 -32.62 -39.68 -5.17
CA ILE A 95 -32.12 -38.36 -4.84
C ILE A 95 -31.00 -38.03 -5.81
N THR A 96 -31.18 -36.99 -6.61
CA THR A 96 -30.13 -36.54 -7.55
C THR A 96 -29.28 -35.46 -6.88
N ALA A 97 -28.01 -35.77 -6.65
CA ALA A 97 -27.03 -34.88 -6.02
C ALA A 97 -26.05 -34.30 -7.04
N THR A 98 -25.94 -32.96 -7.09
CA THR A 98 -25.01 -32.25 -7.98
C THR A 98 -24.14 -31.25 -7.21
N ALA A 99 -22.93 -31.05 -7.70
CA ALA A 99 -22.00 -30.04 -7.19
C ALA A 99 -21.54 -29.16 -8.36
N GLY A 100 -21.52 -27.86 -8.14
CA GLY A 100 -20.87 -26.91 -9.04
C GLY A 100 -19.34 -27.07 -9.00
N SER A 101 -18.66 -26.29 -9.83
CA SER A 101 -17.19 -26.22 -9.85
C SER A 101 -16.62 -25.86 -8.47
N ASN A 102 -15.38 -26.28 -8.20
CA ASN A 102 -14.62 -25.94 -7.00
C ASN A 102 -15.16 -26.51 -5.67
N GLY A 103 -15.86 -27.63 -5.76
CA GLY A 103 -16.16 -28.46 -4.60
C GLY A 103 -16.77 -29.79 -5.04
N SER A 104 -17.28 -30.53 -4.06
CA SER A 104 -17.87 -31.85 -4.29
C SER A 104 -19.03 -32.11 -3.32
N ILE A 105 -19.93 -33.00 -3.74
CA ILE A 105 -20.98 -33.57 -2.90
C ILE A 105 -20.84 -35.10 -2.92
N SER A 106 -21.00 -35.75 -1.77
CA SER A 106 -20.89 -37.20 -1.65
C SER A 106 -22.03 -37.78 -0.81
N PRO A 107 -22.76 -38.80 -1.31
CA PRO A 107 -22.67 -39.37 -2.66
C PRO A 107 -23.12 -38.38 -3.77
N SER A 108 -22.63 -38.54 -5.01
CA SER A 108 -22.99 -37.70 -6.16
C SER A 108 -23.81 -38.45 -7.21
N GLY A 109 -24.51 -37.71 -8.07
CA GLY A 109 -25.36 -38.26 -9.11
C GLY A 109 -26.69 -38.78 -8.57
N PRO A 110 -27.38 -39.68 -9.33
CA PRO A 110 -28.60 -40.31 -8.87
C PRO A 110 -28.30 -41.38 -7.80
N VAL A 111 -28.82 -41.16 -6.58
CA VAL A 111 -28.66 -42.04 -5.42
C VAL A 111 -30.00 -42.73 -5.13
N ALA A 112 -30.03 -44.05 -5.19
CA ALA A 112 -31.21 -44.84 -4.88
C ALA A 112 -31.32 -45.07 -3.36
N VAL A 113 -32.47 -44.73 -2.78
CA VAL A 113 -32.77 -44.83 -1.35
C VAL A 113 -34.09 -45.58 -1.19
N ALA A 114 -34.16 -46.56 -0.29
CA ALA A 114 -35.42 -47.24 -0.01
C ALA A 114 -36.41 -46.26 0.63
N GLN A 115 -37.70 -46.39 0.30
CA GLN A 115 -38.72 -45.50 0.83
C GLN A 115 -38.77 -45.58 2.36
N GLY A 116 -38.80 -44.41 3.00
CA GLY A 116 -38.79 -44.27 4.44
C GLY A 116 -37.40 -44.32 5.10
N ASP A 117 -36.34 -44.63 4.34
CA ASP A 117 -34.97 -44.54 4.85
C ASP A 117 -34.47 -43.08 4.86
N ASN A 118 -33.37 -42.86 5.58
CA ASN A 118 -32.65 -41.60 5.62
C ASN A 118 -31.41 -41.65 4.70
N GLN A 119 -31.06 -40.52 4.09
CA GLN A 119 -29.83 -40.38 3.31
C GLN A 119 -29.10 -39.09 3.66
N THR A 120 -27.83 -39.21 4.03
CA THR A 120 -26.95 -38.07 4.31
C THR A 120 -26.04 -37.78 3.13
N PHE A 121 -25.85 -36.49 2.85
CA PHE A 121 -24.88 -35.96 1.90
C PHE A 121 -23.86 -35.10 2.64
N THR A 122 -22.60 -35.21 2.24
CA THR A 122 -21.51 -34.35 2.70
C THR A 122 -21.07 -33.46 1.56
N ILE A 123 -20.96 -32.17 1.81
CA ILE A 123 -20.53 -31.15 0.87
C ILE A 123 -19.14 -30.69 1.30
N THR A 124 -18.16 -30.83 0.42
CA THR A 124 -16.76 -30.49 0.69
C THR A 124 -16.28 -29.49 -0.34
N PRO A 125 -16.01 -28.22 0.03
CA PRO A 125 -15.41 -27.25 -0.87
C PRO A 125 -13.96 -27.63 -1.17
N SER A 126 -13.48 -27.25 -2.36
CA SER A 126 -12.04 -27.32 -2.68
C SER A 126 -11.24 -26.32 -1.84
N ALA A 127 -9.93 -26.49 -1.77
CA ALA A 127 -9.06 -25.55 -1.06
C ALA A 127 -9.20 -24.11 -1.59
N ASN A 128 -9.29 -23.14 -0.68
CA ASN A 128 -9.48 -21.70 -0.95
C ASN A 128 -10.86 -21.32 -1.52
N TYR A 129 -11.85 -22.20 -1.35
CA TYR A 129 -13.25 -21.96 -1.63
C TYR A 129 -14.09 -22.25 -0.38
N HIS A 130 -15.27 -21.65 -0.33
CA HIS A 130 -16.30 -21.97 0.65
C HIS A 130 -17.60 -22.36 -0.05
N ILE A 131 -18.47 -23.03 0.70
CA ILE A 131 -19.83 -23.34 0.26
C ILE A 131 -20.58 -22.01 0.16
N LEU A 132 -21.03 -21.67 -1.05
CA LEU A 132 -21.85 -20.48 -1.27
C LEU A 132 -23.29 -20.76 -0.85
N ASP A 133 -23.84 -21.87 -1.33
CA ASP A 133 -25.21 -22.28 -1.02
C ASP A 133 -25.43 -23.76 -1.34
N VAL A 134 -26.40 -24.36 -0.65
CA VAL A 134 -26.96 -25.68 -0.96
C VAL A 134 -28.45 -25.52 -1.23
N LEU A 135 -28.92 -26.05 -2.36
CA LEU A 135 -30.31 -26.03 -2.76
C LEU A 135 -30.90 -27.44 -2.62
N VAL A 136 -32.00 -27.58 -1.89
CA VAL A 136 -32.77 -28.82 -1.76
C VAL A 136 -34.14 -28.64 -2.42
N GLY A 137 -34.44 -29.44 -3.43
CA GLY A 137 -35.66 -29.27 -4.23
C GLY A 137 -35.75 -27.89 -4.91
N GLY A 138 -34.60 -27.24 -5.15
CA GLY A 138 -34.50 -25.88 -5.69
C GLY A 138 -34.58 -24.76 -4.65
N SER A 139 -34.81 -25.06 -3.37
CA SER A 139 -34.86 -24.06 -2.29
C SER A 139 -33.55 -24.02 -1.50
N SER A 140 -33.04 -22.82 -1.22
CA SER A 140 -31.81 -22.65 -0.43
C SER A 140 -31.99 -23.14 1.00
N VAL A 141 -31.00 -23.89 1.46
CA VAL A 141 -30.81 -24.29 2.86
C VAL A 141 -29.54 -23.67 3.46
N GLY A 142 -28.88 -22.77 2.72
CA GLY A 142 -27.70 -22.04 3.13
C GLY A 142 -26.38 -22.81 2.94
N ALA A 143 -25.29 -22.17 3.38
CA ALA A 143 -23.94 -22.70 3.30
C ALA A 143 -23.65 -23.77 4.38
N ILE A 144 -24.22 -24.96 4.21
CA ILE A 144 -24.07 -26.09 5.13
C ILE A 144 -23.15 -27.18 4.55
N GLY A 145 -22.31 -27.79 5.40
CA GLY A 145 -21.37 -28.85 5.00
C GLY A 145 -21.98 -30.26 4.94
N SER A 146 -23.21 -30.45 5.43
CA SER A 146 -23.92 -31.71 5.36
C SER A 146 -25.43 -31.51 5.40
N TYR A 147 -26.16 -32.37 4.69
CA TYR A 147 -27.62 -32.39 4.69
C TYR A 147 -28.12 -33.83 4.75
N THR A 148 -29.11 -34.10 5.60
CA THR A 148 -29.76 -35.41 5.70
C THR A 148 -31.21 -35.30 5.26
N PHE A 149 -31.56 -36.01 4.19
CA PHE A 149 -32.95 -36.33 3.90
C PHE A 149 -33.41 -37.38 4.90
N THR A 150 -34.43 -37.06 5.69
CA THR A 150 -35.04 -38.00 6.62
C THR A 150 -36.34 -38.54 6.04
N ASN A 151 -36.61 -39.83 6.22
CA ASN A 151 -37.85 -40.50 5.82
C ASN A 151 -38.20 -40.20 4.34
N VAL A 152 -37.37 -40.66 3.41
CA VAL A 152 -37.49 -40.33 1.98
C VAL A 152 -38.74 -40.97 1.39
N MET A 153 -39.76 -40.16 1.09
CA MET A 153 -41.05 -40.64 0.54
C MET A 153 -41.24 -40.35 -0.95
N SER A 154 -40.36 -39.56 -1.57
CA SER A 154 -40.41 -39.20 -2.98
C SER A 154 -39.03 -38.95 -3.55
N ASN A 155 -38.93 -38.83 -4.88
CA ASN A 155 -37.69 -38.37 -5.51
C ASN A 155 -37.38 -36.94 -5.06
N ALA A 156 -36.10 -36.60 -4.98
CA ALA A 156 -35.64 -35.28 -4.55
C ALA A 156 -34.36 -34.88 -5.27
N THR A 157 -33.97 -33.62 -5.12
CA THR A 157 -32.72 -33.08 -5.65
C THR A 157 -31.97 -32.32 -4.56
N ILE A 158 -30.65 -32.38 -4.62
CA ILE A 158 -29.75 -31.54 -3.82
C ILE A 158 -28.63 -31.03 -4.72
N ALA A 159 -28.39 -29.73 -4.72
CA ALA A 159 -27.35 -29.09 -5.51
C ALA A 159 -26.50 -28.20 -4.61
N SER A 160 -25.17 -28.25 -4.76
CA SER A 160 -24.24 -27.39 -4.02
C SER A 160 -23.51 -26.44 -4.96
N SER A 161 -23.24 -25.23 -4.47
CA SER A 161 -22.48 -24.19 -5.17
C SER A 161 -21.37 -23.64 -4.28
N PHE A 162 -20.30 -23.14 -4.89
CA PHE A 162 -19.09 -22.72 -4.21
C PHE A 162 -18.63 -21.36 -4.72
N ALA A 163 -18.04 -20.57 -3.83
CA ALA A 163 -17.40 -19.30 -4.16
C ALA A 163 -15.96 -19.29 -3.65
N ILE A 164 -15.08 -18.57 -4.37
CA ILE A 164 -13.69 -18.41 -3.95
C ILE A 164 -13.65 -17.58 -2.66
N ASP A 165 -12.72 -17.91 -1.77
CA ASP A 165 -12.52 -17.11 -0.56
C ASP A 165 -12.02 -15.71 -0.93
N THR A 166 -12.40 -14.72 -0.13
CA THR A 166 -12.00 -13.32 -0.35
C THR A 166 -11.21 -12.78 0.83
N HIS A 167 -10.35 -11.80 0.55
CA HIS A 167 -9.51 -11.14 1.54
C HIS A 167 -9.58 -9.64 1.39
N VAL A 168 -9.47 -8.95 2.53
CA VAL A 168 -9.45 -7.49 2.57
C VAL A 168 -8.00 -7.01 2.63
N VAL A 169 -7.62 -6.15 1.68
CA VAL A 169 -6.35 -5.41 1.70
C VAL A 169 -6.66 -3.96 2.03
N THR A 170 -6.12 -3.48 3.15
CA THR A 170 -6.24 -2.09 3.57
C THR A 170 -4.92 -1.36 3.40
N PHE A 171 -4.90 -0.36 2.54
CA PHE A 171 -3.78 0.54 2.32
C PHE A 171 -3.90 1.78 3.23
N GLN A 172 -2.80 2.12 3.91
CA GLN A 172 -2.70 3.29 4.77
C GLN A 172 -1.59 4.23 4.29
N ALA A 173 -1.89 5.53 4.23
CA ALA A 173 -0.91 6.52 3.80
C ALA A 173 0.26 6.68 4.80
N GLY A 174 0.11 6.30 6.06
CA GLY A 174 1.14 6.57 7.09
C GLY A 174 1.30 8.07 7.38
N ALA A 175 2.40 8.46 8.02
CA ALA A 175 2.59 9.81 8.59
C ALA A 175 3.06 10.89 7.59
N HIS A 176 3.69 10.50 6.47
CA HIS A 176 4.36 11.44 5.55
C HIS A 176 3.72 11.50 4.17
N GLY A 177 2.42 11.24 4.10
CA GLY A 177 1.66 11.42 2.87
C GLY A 177 0.18 11.18 3.05
N SER A 178 -0.53 11.30 1.93
CA SER A 178 -1.97 11.06 1.84
C SER A 178 -2.28 10.20 0.61
N ILE A 179 -3.28 9.33 0.73
CA ILE A 179 -3.85 8.65 -0.44
C ILE A 179 -4.54 9.71 -1.31
N SER A 180 -4.05 9.88 -2.54
CA SER A 180 -4.49 10.92 -3.48
C SER A 180 -5.33 10.37 -4.63
N GLY A 181 -5.45 9.04 -4.74
CA GLY A 181 -6.25 8.38 -5.76
C GLY A 181 -6.30 6.87 -5.57
N GLY A 182 -7.34 6.24 -6.14
CA GLY A 182 -7.60 4.80 -5.99
C GLY A 182 -8.33 4.44 -4.69
N THR A 183 -8.51 3.13 -4.46
CA THR A 183 -9.29 2.60 -3.33
C THR A 183 -8.38 2.10 -2.22
N ALA A 184 -8.54 2.66 -1.02
CA ALA A 184 -7.75 2.28 0.15
C ALA A 184 -8.11 0.90 0.71
N VAL A 185 -9.38 0.47 0.62
CA VAL A 185 -9.84 -0.83 1.12
C VAL A 185 -10.36 -1.65 -0.05
N GLN A 186 -9.72 -2.78 -0.33
CA GLN A 186 -10.06 -3.66 -1.45
C GLN A 186 -10.42 -5.04 -0.93
N THR A 187 -11.56 -5.57 -1.35
CA THR A 187 -11.91 -6.98 -1.19
C THR A 187 -11.54 -7.69 -2.49
N ILE A 188 -10.65 -8.68 -2.41
CA ILE A 188 -10.13 -9.40 -3.57
C ILE A 188 -10.24 -10.91 -3.37
N ASP A 189 -10.35 -11.65 -4.47
CA ASP A 189 -10.35 -13.11 -4.46
C ASP A 189 -9.00 -13.67 -3.99
N HIS A 190 -9.03 -14.83 -3.32
CA HIS A 190 -7.84 -15.52 -2.83
C HIS A 190 -6.83 -15.78 -3.97
N GLY A 191 -5.59 -15.34 -3.77
CA GLY A 191 -4.50 -15.45 -4.73
C GLY A 191 -4.47 -14.35 -5.79
N SER A 192 -5.43 -13.42 -5.80
CA SER A 192 -5.42 -12.27 -6.70
C SER A 192 -4.48 -11.16 -6.24
N ASN A 193 -4.21 -10.22 -7.14
CA ASN A 193 -3.41 -9.02 -6.85
C ASN A 193 -4.32 -7.85 -6.45
N ALA A 194 -3.96 -7.13 -5.40
CA ALA A 194 -4.52 -5.82 -5.12
C ALA A 194 -3.82 -4.75 -5.98
N THR A 195 -4.50 -3.63 -6.22
CA THR A 195 -3.95 -2.49 -6.96
C THR A 195 -3.62 -1.36 -5.99
N PRO A 196 -2.35 -1.02 -5.74
CA PRO A 196 -2.02 -0.01 -4.74
C PRO A 196 -2.60 1.37 -5.13
N PRO A 197 -3.16 2.14 -4.18
CA PRO A 197 -3.58 3.51 -4.43
C PRO A 197 -2.37 4.42 -4.69
N THR A 198 -2.61 5.59 -5.28
CA THR A 198 -1.57 6.60 -5.47
C THR A 198 -1.37 7.40 -4.18
N ILE A 199 -0.11 7.72 -3.88
CA ILE A 199 0.29 8.50 -2.71
C ILE A 199 0.81 9.86 -3.17
N THR A 200 0.33 10.91 -2.51
CA THR A 200 0.99 12.22 -2.52
C THR A 200 1.79 12.36 -1.23
N ALA A 201 3.11 12.34 -1.33
CA ALA A 201 4.00 12.50 -0.18
C ALA A 201 3.98 13.95 0.32
N THR A 202 4.10 14.12 1.63
CA THR A 202 4.31 15.42 2.28
C THR A 202 5.64 16.01 1.83
N MET A 203 5.71 17.34 1.75
CA MET A 203 6.92 18.06 1.37
C MET A 203 8.14 17.60 2.18
N GLY A 204 9.27 17.36 1.50
CA GLY A 204 10.49 16.83 2.12
C GLY A 204 10.59 15.31 2.18
N TYR A 205 9.56 14.58 1.74
CA TYR A 205 9.55 13.12 1.67
C TYR A 205 9.21 12.62 0.27
N ALA A 206 9.62 11.39 -0.04
CA ALA A 206 9.22 10.66 -1.23
C ALA A 206 8.64 9.29 -0.85
N HIS A 207 7.56 8.89 -1.52
CA HIS A 207 6.97 7.56 -1.35
C HIS A 207 7.94 6.51 -1.91
N SER A 208 8.40 5.59 -1.05
CA SER A 208 9.38 4.57 -1.41
C SER A 208 8.77 3.19 -1.64
N GLY A 209 7.47 3.01 -1.38
CA GLY A 209 6.73 1.77 -1.62
C GLY A 209 5.83 1.40 -0.45
N TRP A 210 5.45 0.13 -0.37
CA TRP A 210 4.60 -0.39 0.71
C TRP A 210 5.41 -1.34 1.60
N ASN A 211 5.06 -1.44 2.88
CA ASN A 211 5.74 -2.31 3.85
C ASN A 211 5.54 -3.83 3.64
N GLY A 212 4.88 -4.24 2.56
CA GLY A 212 4.61 -5.65 2.25
C GLY A 212 4.06 -5.85 0.85
N SER A 213 3.93 -7.12 0.45
CA SER A 213 3.39 -7.47 -0.87
C SER A 213 1.88 -7.29 -0.95
N TYR A 214 1.44 -6.75 -2.09
CA TYR A 214 0.05 -6.63 -2.53
C TYR A 214 -0.28 -7.58 -3.70
N THR A 215 0.63 -8.45 -4.10
CA THR A 215 0.40 -9.50 -5.11
C THR A 215 0.13 -10.85 -4.45
N SER A 216 -0.63 -11.70 -5.14
CA SER A 216 -0.96 -13.08 -4.72
C SER A 216 -1.44 -13.16 -3.26
N VAL A 217 -2.48 -12.40 -2.93
CA VAL A 217 -2.93 -12.23 -1.54
C VAL A 217 -3.74 -13.45 -1.08
N THR A 218 -3.30 -14.08 0.01
CA THR A 218 -3.91 -15.31 0.58
C THR A 218 -4.48 -15.10 1.99
N ASN A 219 -4.46 -13.86 2.49
CA ASN A 219 -5.04 -13.49 3.77
C ASN A 219 -5.31 -11.98 3.84
N THR A 220 -6.28 -11.59 4.66
CA THR A 220 -6.54 -10.18 5.00
C THR A 220 -5.29 -9.53 5.61
N ARG A 221 -4.95 -8.33 5.15
CA ARG A 221 -3.74 -7.61 5.59
C ARG A 221 -3.88 -6.10 5.47
N MET A 222 -3.01 -5.41 6.20
CA MET A 222 -2.86 -3.97 6.15
C MET A 222 -1.47 -3.62 5.65
N LEU A 223 -1.39 -2.73 4.67
CA LEU A 223 -0.16 -2.24 4.08
C LEU A 223 -0.05 -0.74 4.36
N THR A 224 1.10 -0.31 4.88
CA THR A 224 1.39 1.10 5.14
C THR A 224 2.44 1.59 4.17
N ALA A 225 2.22 2.79 3.62
CA ALA A 225 3.16 3.45 2.73
C ALA A 225 4.45 3.78 3.49
N LEU A 226 5.58 3.52 2.83
CA LEU A 226 6.92 3.81 3.30
C LEU A 226 7.44 5.08 2.61
N TYR A 227 8.32 5.79 3.31
CA TYR A 227 8.85 7.06 2.86
C TYR A 227 10.37 7.15 3.07
N THR A 228 11.04 7.81 2.14
CA THR A 228 12.42 8.25 2.28
C THR A 228 12.45 9.76 2.44
N THR A 229 13.34 10.26 3.30
CA THR A 229 13.57 11.70 3.45
C THR A 229 14.37 12.20 2.25
N ASN A 230 13.97 13.32 1.65
CA ASN A 230 14.67 13.88 0.49
C ASN A 230 15.94 14.62 0.91
N GLU A 231 16.93 14.64 0.01
CA GLU A 231 18.13 15.47 0.13
C GLU A 231 17.93 16.80 -0.58
N TYR A 232 18.41 17.89 0.02
CA TYR A 232 18.38 19.23 -0.56
C TYR A 232 19.76 19.90 -0.44
N THR A 233 19.99 20.86 -1.32
CA THR A 233 21.27 21.56 -1.44
C THR A 233 21.11 23.06 -1.23
N LEU A 234 21.90 23.60 -0.30
CA LEU A 234 22.11 25.03 -0.12
C LEU A 234 23.37 25.47 -0.87
N THR A 235 23.23 26.45 -1.76
CA THR A 235 24.32 27.01 -2.55
C THR A 235 24.67 28.41 -2.04
N PHE A 236 25.96 28.73 -2.00
CA PHE A 236 26.47 29.98 -1.45
C PHE A 236 27.15 30.81 -2.54
N ASN A 237 26.52 31.90 -2.95
CA ASN A 237 27.10 32.88 -3.86
C ASN A 237 27.85 33.95 -3.06
N SER A 238 29.18 33.91 -3.08
CA SER A 238 30.03 34.86 -2.33
C SER A 238 29.96 36.31 -2.85
N ALA A 239 29.29 36.57 -3.97
CA ALA A 239 29.17 37.90 -4.58
C ALA A 239 30.52 38.62 -4.73
N GLY A 240 31.52 37.90 -5.25
CA GLY A 240 32.88 38.42 -5.47
C GLY A 240 33.86 38.20 -4.31
N GLY A 241 33.46 37.49 -3.24
CA GLY A 241 34.38 36.99 -2.21
C GLY A 241 34.96 35.61 -2.52
N SER A 242 35.70 35.04 -1.57
CA SER A 242 36.23 33.68 -1.63
C SER A 242 35.13 32.63 -1.83
N ALA A 243 35.45 31.52 -2.52
CA ALA A 243 34.50 30.44 -2.77
C ALA A 243 34.00 29.79 -1.46
N VAL A 244 32.73 29.40 -1.45
CA VAL A 244 32.08 28.71 -0.33
C VAL A 244 31.42 27.44 -0.87
N SER A 245 31.78 26.29 -0.31
CA SER A 245 31.21 25.00 -0.74
C SER A 245 29.72 24.90 -0.40
N PRO A 246 28.91 24.25 -1.25
CA PRO A 246 27.51 23.99 -0.95
C PRO A 246 27.36 23.00 0.20
N ILE A 247 26.20 23.02 0.85
CA ILE A 247 25.80 22.06 1.89
C ILE A 247 24.66 21.21 1.34
N ALA A 248 24.87 19.90 1.23
CA ALA A 248 23.85 18.93 0.83
C ALA A 248 23.57 17.96 1.97
N GLN A 249 22.32 17.90 2.42
CA GLN A 249 21.88 17.08 3.57
C GLN A 249 20.41 16.71 3.44
N LEU A 250 19.96 15.73 4.23
CA LEU A 250 18.56 15.33 4.32
C LEU A 250 17.70 16.44 4.92
N TYR A 251 16.46 16.54 4.47
CA TYR A 251 15.44 17.44 5.03
C TYR A 251 15.38 17.34 6.56
N THR A 252 15.15 18.47 7.24
CA THR A 252 15.11 18.66 8.71
C THR A 252 16.43 18.50 9.47
N THR A 253 17.51 18.02 8.84
CA THR A 253 18.82 17.95 9.52
C THR A 253 19.34 19.34 9.88
N ALA A 254 20.07 19.43 11.00
CA ALA A 254 20.61 20.70 11.47
C ALA A 254 21.76 21.17 10.58
N ILE A 255 21.73 22.45 10.21
CA ILE A 255 22.76 23.10 9.38
C ILE A 255 23.70 23.89 10.28
N THR A 256 24.99 23.73 10.04
CA THR A 256 26.02 24.67 10.54
C THR A 256 26.35 25.65 9.42
N ALA A 257 26.18 26.95 9.69
CA ALA A 257 26.50 27.99 8.70
C ALA A 257 27.98 27.89 8.28
N PRO A 258 28.30 28.11 6.99
CA PRO A 258 29.67 28.09 6.53
C PRO A 258 30.47 29.25 7.13
N ALA A 259 31.80 29.11 7.15
CA ALA A 259 32.68 30.21 7.51
C ALA A 259 32.42 31.43 6.60
N ALA A 260 32.53 32.64 7.17
CA ALA A 260 32.33 33.86 6.41
C ALA A 260 33.35 33.94 5.26
N PRO A 261 32.92 34.20 4.00
CA PRO A 261 33.85 34.41 2.91
C PRO A 261 34.67 35.68 3.15
N THR A 262 35.80 35.80 2.46
CA THR A 262 36.66 37.00 2.49
C THR A 262 36.58 37.75 1.16
N ARG A 263 36.64 39.08 1.20
CA ARG A 263 36.69 39.95 0.01
C ARG A 263 37.50 41.19 0.32
N THR A 264 38.58 41.43 -0.44
CA THR A 264 39.49 42.56 -0.21
C THR A 264 38.74 43.90 -0.25
N GLY A 265 38.89 44.71 0.80
CA GLY A 265 38.25 46.02 0.93
C GLY A 265 36.81 46.00 1.44
N TYR A 266 36.28 44.83 1.79
CA TYR A 266 34.92 44.67 2.30
C TYR A 266 34.90 43.78 3.55
N THR A 267 33.92 44.01 4.42
CA THR A 267 33.59 43.15 5.56
C THR A 267 32.32 42.37 5.26
N PHE A 268 32.33 41.06 5.51
CA PHE A 268 31.15 40.22 5.32
C PHE A 268 30.08 40.62 6.34
N ALA A 269 28.89 40.98 5.85
CA ALA A 269 27.77 41.39 6.71
C ALA A 269 26.88 40.19 7.06
N SER A 270 26.29 39.55 6.05
CA SER A 270 25.40 38.40 6.24
C SER A 270 25.11 37.67 4.91
N TRP A 271 24.41 36.55 5.01
CA TRP A 271 23.81 35.87 3.86
C TRP A 271 22.37 36.36 3.63
N ASN A 272 21.96 36.51 2.37
CA ASN A 272 20.59 36.80 1.98
C ASN A 272 20.05 35.79 0.93
N PRO A 273 18.96 35.06 1.21
CA PRO A 273 18.29 34.98 2.51
C PRO A 273 19.23 34.45 3.61
N ALA A 274 18.86 34.62 4.89
CA ALA A 274 19.64 34.06 5.99
C ALA A 274 19.72 32.52 5.87
N VAL A 275 20.84 31.94 6.29
CA VAL A 275 21.01 30.48 6.28
C VAL A 275 20.05 29.87 7.31
N PRO A 276 19.18 28.92 6.93
CA PRO A 276 18.26 28.31 7.87
C PRO A 276 18.99 27.42 8.88
N ALA A 277 18.40 27.24 10.07
CA ALA A 277 18.95 26.36 11.11
C ALA A 277 18.80 24.86 10.77
N THR A 278 17.82 24.51 9.94
CA THR A 278 17.54 23.14 9.49
C THR A 278 17.33 23.10 7.99
N MET A 279 17.70 21.98 7.35
CA MET A 279 17.58 21.83 5.90
C MET A 279 16.11 22.00 5.45
N PRO A 280 15.81 22.99 4.59
CA PRO A 280 14.46 23.25 4.09
C PRO A 280 14.04 22.19 3.07
N ALA A 281 12.75 22.17 2.73
CA ALA A 281 12.20 21.25 1.74
C ALA A 281 12.39 21.73 0.28
N SER A 282 13.48 22.46 0.01
CA SER A 282 13.83 22.97 -1.31
C SER A 282 15.31 23.35 -1.39
N ASN A 283 15.86 23.32 -2.61
CA ASN A 283 17.18 23.89 -2.86
C ASN A 283 17.10 25.43 -2.76
N GLN A 284 18.10 26.05 -2.15
CA GLN A 284 18.16 27.51 -2.01
C GLN A 284 19.54 28.04 -2.34
N THR A 285 19.59 29.31 -2.76
CA THR A 285 20.83 30.03 -2.99
C THR A 285 20.88 31.23 -2.05
N HIS A 286 21.97 31.31 -1.28
CA HIS A 286 22.24 32.39 -0.34
C HIS A 286 23.36 33.27 -0.91
N THR A 287 23.14 34.58 -0.97
CA THR A 287 24.11 35.53 -1.53
C THR A 287 24.74 36.38 -0.42
N ALA A 288 26.05 36.54 -0.45
CA ALA A 288 26.77 37.33 0.54
C ALA A 288 26.46 38.82 0.37
N LEU A 289 26.14 39.48 1.49
CA LEU A 289 26.06 40.92 1.61
C LEU A 289 27.35 41.46 2.22
N TRP A 290 27.81 42.59 1.70
CA TRP A 290 29.11 43.17 2.01
C TRP A 290 28.96 44.63 2.47
N THR A 291 29.75 45.01 3.49
CA THR A 291 29.95 46.40 3.88
C THR A 291 31.31 46.85 3.37
N THR A 292 31.36 47.95 2.62
CA THR A 292 32.63 48.54 2.16
C THR A 292 33.42 49.06 3.35
N ASN A 293 34.72 48.75 3.41
CA ASN A 293 35.59 49.23 4.48
C ASN A 293 36.02 50.68 4.22
N ASP A 294 36.21 51.46 5.28
CA ASP A 294 36.81 52.80 5.21
C ASP A 294 38.30 52.77 5.58
N TYR A 295 39.08 53.61 4.91
CA TYR A 295 40.51 53.77 5.14
C TYR A 295 40.85 55.22 5.43
N SER A 296 41.82 55.42 6.33
CA SER A 296 42.26 56.75 6.73
C SER A 296 43.25 57.33 5.74
N PHE A 297 43.07 58.60 5.35
CA PHE A 297 44.06 59.42 4.68
C PHE A 297 44.50 60.55 5.62
N ILE A 298 45.77 60.53 6.03
CA ILE A 298 46.35 61.51 6.95
C ILE A 298 47.27 62.44 6.17
N VAL A 299 46.92 63.72 6.09
CA VAL A 299 47.70 64.73 5.37
C VAL A 299 48.35 65.71 6.33
N SER A 300 49.68 65.81 6.25
CA SER A 300 50.47 66.81 6.98
C SER A 300 51.25 67.70 6.02
N SER A 301 51.46 68.96 6.44
CA SER A 301 52.35 69.90 5.78
C SER A 301 52.94 70.83 6.82
N GLU A 302 54.20 71.20 6.66
CA GLU A 302 54.84 72.23 7.48
C GLU A 302 54.29 73.62 7.15
N ARG A 303 53.92 73.86 5.88
CA ARG A 303 53.52 75.16 5.34
C ARG A 303 52.31 75.04 4.41
N GLY A 304 51.77 76.17 3.98
CA GLY A 304 50.63 76.21 3.06
C GLY A 304 49.34 75.64 3.66
N THR A 305 48.30 75.53 2.82
CA THR A 305 46.97 75.07 3.23
C THR A 305 46.56 73.87 2.37
N PRO A 306 46.97 72.64 2.74
CA PRO A 306 46.59 71.45 1.99
C PRO A 306 45.09 71.16 2.12
N THR A 307 44.49 70.59 1.07
CA THR A 307 43.11 70.09 1.07
C THR A 307 43.10 68.68 0.48
N PRO A 308 42.62 67.65 1.19
CA PRO A 308 42.25 67.68 2.62
C PRO A 308 43.48 67.83 3.54
N VAL A 309 43.25 68.17 4.82
CA VAL A 309 44.28 68.26 5.87
C VAL A 309 43.89 67.37 7.06
N GLY A 310 44.87 66.86 7.81
CA GLY A 310 44.61 66.01 8.97
C GLY A 310 44.09 64.62 8.59
N THR A 311 43.35 63.98 9.49
CA THR A 311 42.82 62.63 9.29
C THR A 311 41.45 62.68 8.62
N ASN A 312 41.33 62.04 7.46
CA ASN A 312 40.12 61.95 6.66
C ASN A 312 39.81 60.48 6.38
N TRP A 313 38.55 60.10 6.21
CA TRP A 313 38.15 58.72 5.98
C TRP A 313 37.44 58.58 4.64
N TYR A 314 37.80 57.55 3.90
CA TYR A 314 37.29 57.29 2.56
C TYR A 314 37.00 55.81 2.38
N ALA A 315 35.89 55.50 1.71
CA ALA A 315 35.54 54.13 1.35
C ALA A 315 36.61 53.47 0.46
N HIS A 316 36.79 52.17 0.61
CA HIS A 316 37.67 51.37 -0.24
C HIS A 316 37.38 51.59 -1.72
N GLY A 317 38.41 51.95 -2.49
CA GLY A 317 38.30 52.22 -3.91
C GLY A 317 37.85 53.64 -4.25
N ALA A 318 37.62 54.51 -3.27
CA ALA A 318 37.31 55.91 -3.53
C ALA A 318 38.52 56.64 -4.13
N THR A 319 38.26 57.48 -5.13
CA THR A 319 39.26 58.42 -5.66
C THR A 319 39.38 59.60 -4.70
N VAL A 320 40.56 59.79 -4.15
CA VAL A 320 40.91 60.90 -3.28
C VAL A 320 41.72 61.91 -4.08
N ASN A 321 41.26 63.15 -4.12
CA ASN A 321 42.00 64.27 -4.71
C ASN A 321 42.68 65.06 -3.59
N PHE A 322 43.88 65.54 -3.84
CA PHE A 322 44.61 66.41 -2.91
C PHE A 322 45.26 67.57 -3.65
N VAL A 323 45.32 68.72 -2.98
CA VAL A 323 45.91 69.94 -3.53
C VAL A 323 46.57 70.75 -2.42
N MET A 324 47.73 71.33 -2.72
CA MET A 324 48.37 72.37 -1.93
C MET A 324 47.89 73.73 -2.44
N THR A 325 47.16 74.45 -1.60
CA THR A 325 46.87 75.86 -1.84
C THR A 325 47.85 76.74 -1.07
N ASN A 326 48.07 77.97 -1.53
CA ASN A 326 49.09 78.89 -0.99
C ASN A 326 50.54 78.40 -1.18
N SER A 327 50.92 78.08 -2.42
CA SER A 327 52.30 77.88 -2.85
C SER A 327 52.53 78.57 -4.21
N PRO A 328 53.61 79.37 -4.40
CA PRO A 328 54.64 79.65 -3.40
C PRO A 328 54.16 80.61 -2.30
N ILE A 329 54.78 80.51 -1.13
CA ILE A 329 54.66 81.50 -0.04
C ILE A 329 55.87 82.42 -0.15
N ILE A 330 55.64 83.72 -0.35
CA ILE A 330 56.70 84.73 -0.51
C ILE A 330 56.69 85.66 0.70
N ILE A 331 57.81 85.72 1.42
CA ILE A 331 58.12 86.77 2.38
C ILE A 331 58.89 87.84 1.60
N PRO A 332 58.34 89.06 1.43
CA PRO A 332 58.99 90.09 0.61
C PRO A 332 60.43 90.37 1.05
N ASN A 333 61.34 90.42 0.08
CA ASN A 333 62.78 90.67 0.27
C ASN A 333 63.52 89.68 1.19
N ASP A 334 62.94 88.50 1.45
CA ASP A 334 63.50 87.50 2.35
C ASP A 334 63.46 86.10 1.70
N THR A 335 62.44 85.30 2.03
CA THR A 335 62.41 83.87 1.72
C THR A 335 61.16 83.48 0.92
N LYS A 336 61.32 82.60 -0.08
CA LYS A 336 60.26 81.99 -0.89
C LYS A 336 60.21 80.48 -0.63
N TYR A 337 59.05 79.97 -0.24
CA TYR A 337 58.80 78.54 -0.06
C TYR A 337 57.95 78.00 -1.21
N ASP A 338 58.47 77.04 -1.97
CA ASP A 338 57.76 76.36 -3.05
C ASP A 338 57.42 74.93 -2.61
N ALA A 339 56.15 74.54 -2.70
CA ALA A 339 55.76 73.14 -2.59
C ALA A 339 56.27 72.39 -3.82
N THR A 340 57.16 71.43 -3.60
CA THR A 340 57.85 70.71 -4.69
C THR A 340 57.25 69.33 -4.95
N GLY A 341 56.54 68.77 -3.98
CA GLY A 341 55.95 67.43 -4.07
C GLY A 341 55.44 66.92 -2.74
N TRP A 342 55.25 65.62 -2.64
CA TRP A 342 54.78 64.94 -1.44
C TRP A 342 55.46 63.58 -1.27
N VAL A 343 55.58 63.14 -0.02
CA VAL A 343 55.92 61.76 0.34
C VAL A 343 54.65 61.03 0.74
N GLY A 344 54.31 59.96 0.03
CA GLY A 344 53.12 59.13 0.28
C GLY A 344 53.47 57.77 0.87
N THR A 345 52.55 57.18 1.63
CA THR A 345 52.59 55.77 2.04
C THR A 345 51.24 55.08 1.74
N GLY A 346 51.16 53.76 1.94
CA GLY A 346 49.91 53.03 1.73
C GLY A 346 49.50 53.06 0.26
N SER A 347 48.35 53.66 -0.04
CA SER A 347 47.81 53.74 -1.40
C SER A 347 48.35 54.91 -2.22
N LEU A 348 49.08 55.85 -1.62
CA LEU A 348 49.65 57.00 -2.31
C LEU A 348 51.16 56.80 -2.54
N ILE A 349 51.58 56.95 -3.79
CA ILE A 349 53.00 56.97 -4.17
C ILE A 349 53.53 58.42 -4.06
N SER A 350 54.76 58.58 -3.59
CA SER A 350 55.45 59.88 -3.55
C SER A 350 55.57 60.50 -4.95
N GLY A 351 55.41 61.82 -5.04
CA GLY A 351 55.35 62.52 -6.32
C GLY A 351 55.76 63.99 -6.22
N THR A 352 55.68 64.68 -7.36
CA THR A 352 56.06 66.10 -7.51
C THR A 352 54.87 66.94 -7.96
N GLY A 353 54.93 68.25 -7.71
CA GLY A 353 53.89 69.21 -8.07
C GLY A 353 53.04 69.63 -6.87
N THR A 354 51.88 70.25 -7.14
CA THR A 354 51.02 70.87 -6.11
C THR A 354 49.62 70.26 -6.02
N ASN A 355 49.31 69.24 -6.81
CA ASN A 355 48.06 68.49 -6.73
C ASN A 355 48.23 67.08 -7.27
N GLY A 356 47.27 66.21 -6.98
CA GLY A 356 47.20 64.87 -7.52
C GLY A 356 45.92 64.14 -7.09
N SER A 357 45.79 62.91 -7.57
CA SER A 357 44.72 62.00 -7.17
C SER A 357 45.22 60.57 -7.08
N PHE A 358 44.58 59.77 -6.23
CA PHE A 358 44.86 58.36 -6.09
C PHE A 358 43.61 57.60 -5.63
N THR A 359 43.61 56.28 -5.80
CA THR A 359 42.55 55.41 -5.28
C THR A 359 42.97 54.86 -3.93
N ILE A 360 42.18 55.13 -2.89
CA ILE A 360 42.49 54.64 -1.55
C ILE A 360 42.02 53.19 -1.36
N THR A 361 42.95 52.32 -0.98
CA THR A 361 42.71 50.88 -0.76
C THR A 361 43.27 50.40 0.58
N ASN A 362 44.10 51.21 1.24
CA ASN A 362 44.70 50.99 2.55
C ASN A 362 44.86 52.33 3.30
N ASN A 363 45.13 52.27 4.60
CA ASN A 363 45.48 53.46 5.37
C ASN A 363 46.72 54.14 4.76
N THR A 364 46.62 55.45 4.52
CA THR A 364 47.55 56.23 3.70
C THR A 364 47.95 57.49 4.44
N THR A 365 49.25 57.82 4.42
CA THR A 365 49.76 59.11 4.93
C THR A 365 50.40 59.91 3.79
N MET A 366 50.30 61.23 3.88
CA MET A 366 50.97 62.16 2.96
C MET A 366 51.62 63.31 3.72
N THR A 367 52.87 63.60 3.40
CA THR A 367 53.58 64.78 3.91
C THR A 367 54.08 65.61 2.74
N TRP A 368 53.68 66.89 2.68
CA TRP A 368 54.13 67.81 1.65
C TRP A 368 55.61 68.17 1.82
N GLN A 369 56.32 68.23 0.70
CA GLN A 369 57.71 68.64 0.60
C GLN A 369 57.81 70.08 0.10
N TRP A 370 58.76 70.81 0.69
CA TRP A 370 58.98 72.23 0.42
C TRP A 370 60.45 72.48 0.07
N SER A 371 60.70 73.32 -0.93
CA SER A 371 62.00 73.93 -1.14
C SER A 371 62.00 75.37 -0.62
N THR A 372 63.14 75.78 -0.08
CA THR A 372 63.36 77.14 0.42
C THR A 372 64.31 77.86 -0.53
N ASN A 373 63.88 79.01 -1.05
CA ASN A 373 64.64 79.88 -1.94
C ASN A 373 64.81 81.25 -1.27
N TYR A 374 65.94 81.93 -1.47
CA TYR A 374 66.22 83.24 -0.84
C TYR A 374 66.29 84.35 -1.89
N TRP A 375 65.82 85.54 -1.53
CA TRP A 375 66.02 86.75 -2.30
C TRP A 375 67.45 87.27 -2.10
N ILE A 376 68.17 87.55 -3.18
CA ILE A 376 69.48 88.19 -3.12
C ILE A 376 69.35 89.60 -3.71
N GLN A 377 69.54 90.60 -2.85
CA GLN A 377 69.68 91.99 -3.26
C GLN A 377 71.18 92.30 -3.46
N LEU A 378 71.56 92.67 -4.68
CA LEU A 378 72.90 93.15 -5.02
C LEU A 378 72.84 94.66 -5.20
N ASP A 379 73.36 95.39 -4.23
CA ASP A 379 73.47 96.84 -4.32
C ASP A 379 74.83 97.20 -4.95
N VAL A 380 74.80 98.03 -6.00
CA VAL A 380 76.01 98.62 -6.58
C VAL A 380 76.23 99.96 -5.91
N LEU A 381 77.28 100.04 -5.09
CA LEU A 381 77.75 101.32 -4.54
C LEU A 381 78.58 102.02 -5.60
N THR A 382 78.14 103.21 -6.03
CA THR A 382 78.97 104.13 -6.81
C THR A 382 79.76 105.00 -5.83
N GLU A 383 81.09 104.98 -5.91
CA GLU A 383 81.96 105.98 -5.26
C GLU A 383 81.75 107.39 -5.84
#